data_AF-A0A9D4Q1Q5-F1
#
_entry.id   AF-A0A9D4Q1Q5-F1
#
_cell.length_a   1.000
_cell.length_b   1.000
_cell.length_c   1.000
_cell.angle_alpha   90.00
_cell.angle_beta   90.00
_cell.angle_gamma   90.00
#
_symmetry.space_group_name_H-M   'P 1'
#
loop_
_entity.id
_entity.type
_entity.pdbx_description
1 polymer ?
#
loop_
_entity_poly.entity_id
_entity_poly.type
_entity_poly.pdbx_seq_one_letter_code
_entity_poly.pdbx_strand_id
1 'polypeptide(L)'
;MALLPTVLARTWPKPNLSETLDGSLVQCALVNATIAGIGQVDAFPDSGSKVTLVSRHLVGSLPLLPWTRPPLAVVGGTTVAPADAICLKISVGPSTGLVEAAALDNNAVPLILGEDWFAASHAQLVFQPPMPSEIRHSTTGTSVRCHERLLPRMSNAVMIQGSSFNCHASTPQLSRPPANATPRPR
;
A
#
# COMPACT_ATOMS: atom_id res chain seq x y z
N MET A 1 -37.02 -40.07 -25.71
CA MET A 1 -37.34 -38.62 -25.72
C MET A 1 -36.76 -38.01 -24.45
N ALA A 2 -35.72 -37.19 -24.58
CA ALA A 2 -35.02 -36.58 -23.45
C ALA A 2 -35.62 -35.20 -23.14
N LEU A 3 -35.96 -34.97 -21.88
CA LEU A 3 -36.41 -33.68 -21.37
C LEU A 3 -35.17 -32.82 -21.06
N LEU A 4 -35.04 -31.67 -21.72
CA LEU A 4 -34.04 -30.65 -21.40
C LEU A 4 -34.48 -29.88 -20.14
N PRO A 5 -33.55 -29.59 -19.19
CA PRO A 5 -33.87 -28.76 -18.04
C PRO A 5 -33.91 -27.27 -18.42
N THR A 6 -35.03 -26.62 -18.12
CA THR A 6 -35.21 -25.17 -18.22
C THR A 6 -34.47 -24.48 -17.07
N VAL A 7 -33.38 -23.77 -17.39
CA VAL A 7 -32.66 -22.91 -16.43
C VAL A 7 -33.39 -21.56 -16.36
N LEU A 8 -34.07 -21.32 -15.24
CA LEU A 8 -34.63 -20.00 -14.91
C LEU A 8 -33.48 -19.04 -14.57
N ALA A 9 -33.27 -18.04 -15.43
CA ALA A 9 -32.35 -16.94 -15.15
C ALA A 9 -32.87 -16.12 -13.96
N ARG A 10 -32.25 -16.28 -12.79
CA ARG A 10 -32.41 -15.35 -11.67
C ARG A 10 -31.75 -14.03 -12.06
N THR A 11 -32.54 -12.97 -12.16
CA THR A 11 -32.04 -11.62 -12.28
C THR A 11 -31.35 -11.23 -10.98
N TRP A 12 -30.04 -10.99 -11.06
CA TRP A 12 -29.29 -10.39 -9.96
C TRP A 12 -29.77 -8.95 -9.77
N PRO A 13 -30.04 -8.49 -8.54
CA PRO A 13 -30.31 -7.08 -8.30
C PRO A 13 -29.12 -6.26 -8.80
N LYS A 14 -29.39 -5.20 -9.57
CA LYS A 14 -28.37 -4.26 -10.03
C LYS A 14 -27.69 -3.66 -8.78
N PRO A 15 -26.36 -3.76 -8.64
CA PRO A 15 -25.67 -3.10 -7.54
C PRO A 15 -25.92 -1.59 -7.63
N ASN A 16 -26.31 -0.99 -6.50
CA ASN A 16 -26.43 0.46 -6.37
C ASN A 16 -25.05 1.09 -6.57
N LEU A 17 -24.96 1.98 -7.54
CA LEU A 17 -23.71 2.51 -8.11
C LEU A 17 -23.13 3.70 -7.33
N SER A 18 -23.17 3.68 -5.99
CA SER A 18 -22.62 4.80 -5.19
C SER A 18 -22.08 4.41 -3.82
N GLU A 19 -21.52 3.22 -3.67
CA GLU A 19 -20.59 2.95 -2.57
C GLU A 19 -19.17 3.21 -3.09
N THR A 20 -18.67 4.41 -2.85
CA THR A 20 -17.23 4.65 -2.80
C THR A 20 -16.70 3.70 -1.73
N LEU A 21 -16.12 2.56 -2.15
CA LEU A 21 -15.34 1.73 -1.26
C LEU A 21 -14.20 2.63 -0.76
N ASP A 22 -14.33 3.08 0.49
CA ASP A 22 -13.27 3.73 1.22
C ASP A 22 -12.09 2.76 1.17
N GLY A 23 -11.12 3.07 0.30
CA GLY A 23 -10.07 2.14 -0.07
C GLY A 23 -9.43 1.60 1.19
N SER A 24 -9.30 0.28 1.30
CA SER A 24 -8.66 -0.33 2.46
C SER A 24 -7.28 0.30 2.62
N LEU A 25 -7.12 1.18 3.61
CA LEU A 25 -5.85 1.79 3.94
C LEU A 25 -4.96 0.68 4.48
N VAL A 26 -4.20 0.05 3.57
CA VAL A 26 -3.17 -0.89 3.97
C VAL A 26 -2.07 -0.06 4.60
N GLN A 27 -2.08 0.01 5.93
CA GLN A 27 -1.00 0.61 6.69
C GLN A 27 0.23 -0.30 6.53
N CYS A 28 1.14 0.11 5.65
CA CYS A 28 2.42 -0.56 5.49
C CYS A 28 3.21 -0.43 6.81
N ALA A 29 3.74 -1.55 7.30
CA ALA A 29 4.63 -1.53 8.45
C ALA A 29 5.97 -0.94 8.01
N LEU A 30 6.27 0.28 8.45
CA LEU A 30 7.60 0.89 8.31
C LEU A 30 8.47 0.51 9.51
N VAL A 31 9.75 0.31 9.27
CA VAL A 31 10.76 0.06 10.31
C VAL A 31 11.84 1.13 10.24
N ASN A 32 12.40 1.50 11.38
CA ASN A 32 13.53 2.43 11.43
C ASN A 32 14.81 1.68 11.05
N ALA A 33 15.46 2.10 9.97
CA ALA A 33 16.73 1.58 9.50
C ALA A 33 17.82 2.64 9.64
N THR A 34 19.04 2.23 9.97
CA THR A 34 20.23 3.09 9.97
C THR A 34 21.13 2.74 8.81
N ILE A 35 21.39 3.71 7.93
CA ILE A 35 22.35 3.58 6.83
C ILE A 35 23.67 4.23 7.26
N ALA A 36 24.77 3.47 7.19
CA ALA A 36 26.09 3.98 7.55
C ALA A 36 26.48 5.20 6.69
N GLY A 37 26.85 6.31 7.35
CA GLY A 37 27.21 7.56 6.69
C GLY A 37 26.03 8.48 6.33
N ILE A 38 24.78 8.04 6.50
CA ILE A 38 23.58 8.85 6.24
C ILE A 38 22.80 9.09 7.54
N GLY A 39 22.49 8.03 8.30
CA GLY A 39 21.69 8.11 9.52
C GLY A 39 20.42 7.26 9.46
N GLN A 40 19.42 7.63 10.26
CA GLN A 40 18.16 6.92 10.37
C GLN A 40 17.17 7.30 9.27
N VAL A 41 16.48 6.32 8.71
CA VAL A 41 15.46 6.47 7.68
C VAL A 41 14.34 5.46 7.89
N ASP A 42 13.13 5.83 7.48
CA ASP A 42 12.02 4.88 7.40
C ASP A 42 12.24 3.92 6.24
N ALA A 43 12.08 2.63 6.53
CA ALA A 43 12.26 1.56 5.59
C ALA A 43 11.02 0.68 5.48
N PHE A 44 10.67 0.27 4.28
CA PHE A 44 9.62 -0.70 4.02
C PHE A 44 10.24 -2.07 3.74
N PRO A 45 10.02 -3.09 4.60
CA PRO A 45 10.46 -4.44 4.33
C PRO A 45 9.57 -5.11 3.27
N ASP A 46 10.15 -5.47 2.13
CA ASP A 46 9.42 -6.03 0.99
C ASP A 46 10.07 -7.32 0.48
N SER A 47 9.51 -8.47 0.89
CA SER A 47 9.95 -9.77 0.38
C SER A 47 9.56 -10.02 -1.08
N GLY A 48 8.75 -9.16 -1.70
CA GLY A 48 8.47 -9.20 -3.13
C GLY A 48 9.55 -8.53 -3.98
N SER A 49 10.36 -7.65 -3.39
CA SER A 49 11.47 -6.99 -4.08
C SER A 49 12.75 -7.83 -4.00
N LYS A 50 13.34 -8.15 -5.16
CA LYS A 50 14.62 -8.89 -5.21
C LYS A 50 15.84 -8.04 -4.85
N VAL A 51 15.72 -6.72 -4.96
CA VAL A 51 16.82 -5.77 -4.78
C VAL A 51 16.38 -4.68 -3.81
N THR A 52 17.28 -4.24 -2.94
CA THR A 52 17.06 -3.12 -2.04
C THR A 52 17.04 -1.81 -2.84
N LEU A 53 16.04 -0.97 -2.61
CA LEU A 53 15.84 0.29 -3.33
C LEU A 53 16.02 1.47 -2.38
N VAL A 54 16.78 2.48 -2.79
CA VAL A 54 16.98 3.71 -2.01
C VAL A 54 16.61 4.93 -2.83
N SER A 55 15.99 5.92 -2.20
CA SER A 55 15.76 7.21 -2.84
C SER A 55 17.09 7.91 -3.10
N ARG A 56 17.34 8.31 -4.35
CA ARG A 56 18.60 8.94 -4.79
C ARG A 56 18.96 10.17 -3.96
N HIS A 57 17.98 10.98 -3.56
CA HIS A 57 18.23 12.18 -2.78
C HIS A 57 18.84 11.91 -1.39
N LEU A 58 18.66 10.71 -0.82
CA LEU A 58 19.28 10.31 0.45
C LEU A 58 20.76 9.99 0.31
N VAL A 59 21.17 9.53 -0.87
CA VAL A 59 22.53 9.06 -1.18
C VAL A 59 23.28 10.01 -2.10
N GLY A 60 22.71 11.20 -2.40
CA GLY A 60 23.24 12.11 -3.42
C GLY A 60 24.62 12.69 -3.13
N SER A 61 25.06 12.65 -1.86
CA SER A 61 26.42 13.06 -1.45
C SER A 61 27.45 11.92 -1.50
N LEU A 62 27.00 10.69 -1.75
CA LEU A 62 27.85 9.50 -1.78
C LEU A 62 28.27 9.16 -3.22
N PRO A 63 29.41 8.45 -3.41
CA PRO A 63 29.79 7.95 -4.73
C PRO A 63 28.75 6.97 -5.26
N LEU A 64 28.20 7.29 -6.43
CA LEU A 64 27.25 6.45 -7.16
C LEU A 64 27.97 5.73 -8.30
N LEU A 65 27.60 4.49 -8.54
CA LEU A 65 28.05 3.70 -9.68
C LEU A 65 26.93 3.63 -10.73
N PRO A 66 27.26 3.59 -12.03
CA PRO A 66 26.24 3.38 -13.05
C PRO A 66 25.45 2.08 -12.80
N TRP A 67 24.13 2.12 -12.95
CA TRP A 67 23.32 0.91 -12.93
C TRP A 67 23.60 0.05 -14.17
N THR A 68 23.99 -1.21 -13.97
CA THR A 68 24.41 -2.12 -15.07
C THR A 68 23.48 -3.31 -15.29
N ARG A 69 22.43 -3.45 -14.47
CA ARG A 69 21.46 -4.55 -14.58
C ARG A 69 20.25 -4.14 -15.43
N PRO A 70 19.39 -5.08 -15.86
CA PRO A 70 18.14 -4.73 -16.53
C PRO A 70 17.24 -3.82 -15.68
N PRO A 71 16.31 -3.06 -16.30
CA PRO A 71 15.26 -2.35 -15.58
C PRO A 71 14.46 -3.26 -14.65
N LEU A 72 14.02 -2.73 -13.52
CA LEU A 72 13.24 -3.44 -12.53
C LEU A 72 11.78 -3.54 -12.98
N ALA A 73 11.22 -4.75 -12.96
CA ALA A 73 9.79 -4.94 -13.16
C ALA A 73 9.04 -4.46 -11.92
N VAL A 74 7.97 -3.68 -12.12
CA VAL A 74 7.11 -3.19 -11.03
C VAL A 74 5.69 -3.72 -11.17
N VAL A 75 4.94 -3.62 -10.07
CA VAL A 75 3.52 -3.97 -10.06
C VAL A 75 2.78 -3.13 -11.11
N GLY A 76 1.95 -3.79 -11.93
CA GLY A 76 1.27 -3.16 -13.07
C GLY A 76 1.90 -3.47 -14.44
N GLY A 77 3.00 -4.22 -14.47
CA GLY A 77 3.60 -4.73 -15.72
C GLY A 77 4.51 -3.75 -16.45
N THR A 78 4.80 -2.60 -15.84
CA THR A 78 5.79 -1.63 -16.34
C THR A 78 7.18 -1.93 -15.79
N THR A 79 8.17 -1.14 -16.23
CA THR A 79 9.54 -1.23 -15.72
C THR A 79 10.04 0.14 -15.26
N VAL A 80 10.97 0.13 -14.31
CA VAL A 80 11.68 1.31 -13.83
C VAL A 80 13.17 1.06 -14.00
N ALA A 81 13.86 1.94 -14.70
CA ALA A 81 15.32 1.92 -14.77
C ALA A 81 15.88 2.70 -13.58
N PRO A 82 16.65 2.07 -12.68
CA PRO A 82 17.37 2.79 -11.65
C PRO A 82 18.36 3.77 -12.27
N ALA A 83 18.52 4.91 -11.60
CA ALA A 83 19.43 5.93 -12.08
C ALA A 83 20.89 5.52 -11.81
N ASP A 84 21.14 4.90 -10.66
CA ASP A 84 22.46 4.44 -10.24
C ASP A 84 22.38 3.21 -9.32
N ALA A 85 23.54 2.67 -8.98
CA ALA A 85 23.77 1.67 -7.94
C ALA A 85 24.65 2.26 -6.80
N ILE A 86 24.46 1.77 -5.57
CA ILE A 86 25.29 2.14 -4.43
C ILE A 86 25.42 1.00 -3.43
N CYS A 87 26.62 0.78 -2.90
CA CYS A 87 26.86 -0.18 -1.82
C CYS A 87 26.52 0.44 -0.46
N LEU A 88 25.52 -0.09 0.23
CA LEU A 88 25.04 0.41 1.52
C LEU A 88 25.16 -0.64 2.62
N LYS A 89 25.72 -0.22 3.77
CA LYS A 89 25.60 -0.97 5.03
C LYS A 89 24.38 -0.47 5.77
N ILE A 90 23.38 -1.33 5.90
CA ILE A 90 22.05 -1.00 6.43
C ILE A 90 21.80 -1.86 7.67
N SER A 91 21.39 -1.22 8.76
CA SER A 91 21.09 -1.87 10.04
C SER A 91 19.64 -1.64 10.44
N VAL A 92 18.94 -2.69 10.87
CA VAL A 92 17.60 -2.62 11.46
C VAL A 92 17.66 -3.34 12.81
N GLY A 93 17.64 -2.57 13.90
CA GLY A 93 17.96 -3.09 15.22
C GLY A 93 19.34 -3.77 15.23
N PRO A 94 19.45 -5.03 15.69
CA PRO A 94 20.73 -5.76 15.70
C PRO A 94 21.12 -6.34 14.34
N SER A 95 20.20 -6.43 13.38
CA SER A 95 20.46 -7.05 12.08
C SER A 95 21.14 -6.07 11.13
N THR A 96 22.24 -6.46 10.51
CA THR A 96 23.01 -5.61 9.59
C THR A 96 23.31 -6.36 8.31
N GLY A 97 23.10 -5.72 7.16
CA GLY A 97 23.44 -6.26 5.84
C GLY A 97 24.21 -5.24 5.01
N LEU A 98 25.14 -5.73 4.17
CA LEU A 98 25.81 -4.94 3.14
C LEU A 98 25.24 -5.35 1.78
N VAL A 99 24.66 -4.40 1.05
CA VAL A 99 23.97 -4.68 -0.23
C VAL A 99 24.33 -3.64 -1.28
N GLU A 100 24.28 -4.04 -2.55
CA GLU A 100 24.26 -3.11 -3.68
C GLU A 100 22.81 -2.71 -3.95
N ALA A 101 22.42 -1.52 -3.48
CA ALA A 101 21.09 -0.98 -3.63
C ALA A 101 20.94 -0.22 -4.97
N ALA A 102 19.75 -0.30 -5.54
CA ALA A 102 19.37 0.51 -6.70
C ALA A 102 18.88 1.90 -6.24
N ALA A 103 19.45 2.96 -6.79
CA ALA A 103 19.06 4.33 -6.49
C ALA A 103 17.97 4.81 -7.48
N LEU A 104 16.80 5.16 -6.96
CA LEU A 104 15.67 5.67 -7.74
C LEU A 104 15.45 7.17 -7.50
N ASP A 105 15.20 7.94 -8.55
CA ASP A 105 14.87 9.37 -8.41
C ASP A 105 13.54 9.58 -7.67
N ASN A 106 12.56 8.73 -7.98
CA ASN A 106 11.22 8.77 -7.40
C ASN A 106 10.91 7.43 -6.74
N ASN A 107 10.84 7.43 -5.42
CA ASN A 107 10.41 6.26 -4.64
C ASN A 107 9.30 6.68 -3.67
N ALA A 108 8.33 5.80 -3.44
CA ALA A 108 7.20 6.08 -2.55
C ALA A 108 7.61 6.13 -1.07
N VAL A 109 8.70 5.44 -0.73
CA VAL A 109 9.31 5.42 0.60
C VAL A 109 10.82 5.65 0.48
N PRO A 110 11.49 6.16 1.54
CA PRO A 110 12.92 6.46 1.50
C PRO A 110 13.80 5.23 1.18
N LEU A 111 13.45 4.07 1.76
CA LEU A 111 14.19 2.81 1.63
C LEU A 111 13.21 1.64 1.52
N ILE A 112 13.44 0.73 0.56
CA ILE A 112 12.75 -0.56 0.46
C ILE A 112 13.80 -1.66 0.67
N LEU A 113 13.62 -2.48 1.70
CA LEU A 113 14.51 -3.60 2.00
C LEU A 113 14.06 -4.82 1.20
N GLY A 114 14.87 -5.22 0.23
CA GLY A 114 14.60 -6.39 -0.61
C GLY A 114 15.15 -7.70 -0.03
N GLU A 115 14.94 -8.78 -0.78
CA GLU A 115 15.47 -10.12 -0.49
C GLU A 115 17.00 -10.16 -0.36
N ASP A 116 17.72 -9.33 -1.10
CA ASP A 116 19.17 -9.20 -0.99
C ASP A 116 19.62 -8.75 0.42
N TRP A 117 18.91 -7.81 1.03
CA TRP A 117 19.20 -7.37 2.39
C TRP A 117 18.78 -8.42 3.42
N PHE A 118 17.62 -9.07 3.25
CA PHE A 118 17.20 -10.17 4.12
C PHE A 118 18.25 -11.30 4.12
N ALA A 119 18.76 -11.67 2.94
CA ALA A 119 19.81 -12.67 2.79
C ALA A 119 21.13 -12.22 3.42
N ALA A 120 21.58 -10.99 3.14
CA ALA A 120 22.85 -10.47 3.65
C ALA A 120 22.86 -10.27 5.18
N SER A 121 21.71 -10.00 5.78
CA SER A 121 21.57 -9.78 7.23
C SER A 121 21.12 -11.02 8.00
N HIS A 122 20.85 -12.13 7.32
CA HIS A 122 20.21 -13.32 7.88
C HIS A 122 18.88 -13.00 8.59
N ALA A 123 18.15 -12.00 8.11
CA ALA A 123 16.87 -11.58 8.66
C ALA A 123 15.71 -12.28 7.96
N GLN A 124 14.61 -12.45 8.68
CA GLN A 124 13.35 -12.95 8.14
C GLN A 124 12.22 -11.99 8.47
N LEU A 125 11.38 -11.70 7.47
CA LEU A 125 10.12 -11.00 7.70
C LEU A 125 9.09 -11.98 8.26
N VAL A 126 8.69 -11.77 9.52
CA VAL A 126 7.68 -12.61 10.18
C VAL A 126 6.38 -11.82 10.30
N PHE A 127 5.35 -12.24 9.57
CA PHE A 127 4.01 -11.70 9.75
C PHE A 127 3.24 -12.47 10.82
N GLN A 128 2.97 -11.81 11.93
CA GLN A 128 2.10 -12.32 12.99
C GLN A 128 0.83 -11.46 13.04
N PRO A 129 -0.28 -11.93 12.44
CA PRO A 129 -1.54 -11.22 12.60
C PRO A 129 -1.93 -11.22 14.09
N PRO A 130 -2.59 -10.16 14.59
CA PRO A 130 -3.11 -10.16 15.95
C PRO A 130 -4.07 -11.34 16.15
N MET A 131 -4.06 -11.92 17.35
CA MET A 131 -4.96 -13.01 17.74
C MET A 131 -5.85 -12.56 18.91
N PRO A 132 -7.19 -12.60 18.77
CA PRO A 132 -7.93 -12.94 17.56
C PRO A 132 -7.79 -11.87 16.46
N SER A 133 -7.86 -12.26 15.20
CA SER A 133 -7.87 -11.29 14.11
C SER A 133 -9.28 -10.71 13.98
N GLU A 134 -9.42 -9.39 14.08
CA GLU A 134 -10.71 -8.70 13.95
C GLU A 134 -10.69 -7.82 12.71
N ILE A 135 -11.58 -8.11 11.76
CA ILE A 135 -11.82 -7.28 10.58
C ILE A 135 -13.05 -6.43 10.87
N ARG A 136 -12.90 -5.10 10.83
CA ARG A 136 -14.02 -4.16 10.97
C ARG A 136 -14.34 -3.51 9.64
N HIS A 137 -15.60 -3.57 9.25
CA HIS A 137 -16.12 -2.79 8.14
C HIS A 137 -16.52 -1.40 8.66
N SER A 138 -15.81 -0.36 8.23
CA SER A 138 -15.97 1.01 8.75
C SER A 138 -17.38 1.56 8.51
N THR A 139 -17.96 1.31 7.34
CA THR A 139 -19.27 1.87 6.94
C THR A 139 -20.44 1.25 7.68
N THR A 140 -20.43 -0.08 7.88
CA THR A 140 -21.57 -0.79 8.51
C THR A 140 -21.36 -1.07 10.00
N GLY A 141 -20.15 -0.88 10.51
CA GLY A 141 -19.77 -1.28 11.87
C GLY A 141 -19.67 -2.79 12.07
N THR A 142 -19.79 -3.60 11.00
CA THR A 142 -19.72 -5.06 11.10
C THR A 142 -18.31 -5.47 11.49
N SER A 143 -18.17 -6.27 12.55
CA SER A 143 -16.90 -6.89 12.95
C SER A 143 -16.93 -8.39 12.70
N VAL A 144 -15.97 -8.91 11.94
CA VAL A 144 -15.72 -10.35 11.81
C VAL A 144 -14.52 -10.69 12.68
N ARG A 145 -14.75 -11.48 13.73
CA ARG A 145 -13.68 -11.99 14.58
C ARG A 145 -13.31 -13.40 14.13
N CYS A 146 -12.10 -13.55 13.64
CA CYS A 146 -11.52 -14.83 13.26
C CYS A 146 -10.76 -15.40 14.46
N HIS A 147 -11.22 -16.55 14.95
CA HIS A 147 -10.54 -17.31 15.99
C HIS A 147 -9.37 -18.13 15.44
N GLU A 148 -9.35 -18.35 14.12
CA GLU A 148 -8.24 -18.96 13.41
C GLU A 148 -7.28 -17.89 12.89
N ARG A 149 -5.99 -18.23 12.85
CA ARG A 149 -4.95 -17.36 12.31
C ARG A 149 -5.21 -17.10 10.83
N LEU A 150 -5.60 -15.88 10.48
CA LEU A 150 -5.68 -15.46 9.08
C LEU A 150 -4.26 -15.41 8.51
N LEU A 151 -3.91 -16.39 7.69
CA LEU A 151 -2.66 -16.31 6.94
C LEU A 151 -2.79 -15.18 5.92
N PRO A 152 -1.84 -14.22 5.88
CA PRO A 152 -1.84 -13.24 4.83
C PRO A 152 -1.66 -13.98 3.50
N ARG A 153 -2.75 -14.12 2.73
CA ARG A 153 -2.58 -14.21 1.29
C ARG A 153 -2.15 -12.82 0.87
N MET A 154 -0.84 -12.65 0.64
CA MET A 154 -0.32 -11.54 -0.16
C MET A 154 -0.92 -11.67 -1.55
N SER A 155 -2.18 -11.27 -1.67
CA SER A 155 -2.78 -10.92 -2.95
C SER A 155 -1.97 -9.71 -3.36
N ASN A 156 -1.15 -9.83 -4.41
CA ASN A 156 -0.56 -8.68 -5.08
C ASN A 156 -1.63 -7.58 -5.10
N ALA A 157 -1.43 -6.48 -4.37
CA ALA A 157 -2.41 -5.42 -4.32
C ALA A 157 -2.46 -4.79 -5.72
N VAL A 158 -3.33 -5.33 -6.55
CA VAL A 158 -3.74 -4.74 -7.82
C VAL A 158 -4.60 -3.54 -7.44
N MET A 159 -4.02 -2.34 -7.45
CA MET A 159 -4.85 -1.16 -7.67
C MET A 159 -5.33 -1.22 -9.11
N ILE A 160 -6.63 -1.42 -9.29
CA ILE A 160 -7.27 -1.40 -10.60
C ILE A 160 -7.12 0.00 -11.18
N GLN A 161 -6.44 0.10 -12.31
CA GLN A 161 -6.27 1.32 -13.09
C GLN A 161 -7.66 1.82 -13.54
N GLY A 162 -8.15 2.89 -12.91
CA GLY A 162 -9.52 3.40 -13.12
C GLY A 162 -10.11 4.19 -11.94
N SER A 163 -9.46 4.21 -10.77
CA SER A 163 -9.80 5.11 -9.67
C SER A 163 -9.38 6.55 -9.98
N SER A 164 -10.19 7.25 -10.76
CA SER A 164 -10.12 8.71 -10.88
C SER A 164 -10.71 9.33 -9.60
N PHE A 165 -9.88 10.00 -8.80
CA PHE A 165 -10.36 10.96 -7.81
C PHE A 165 -10.86 12.21 -8.54
N ASN A 166 -12.13 12.19 -8.95
CA ASN A 166 -12.85 13.42 -9.29
C ASN A 166 -13.73 13.81 -8.10
N CYS A 167 -13.13 14.61 -7.21
CA CYS A 167 -13.85 15.35 -6.19
C CYS A 167 -14.63 16.51 -6.83
N HIS A 168 -15.82 16.23 -7.36
CA HIS A 168 -16.85 17.26 -7.45
C HIS A 168 -17.73 17.18 -6.23
N ALA A 169 -17.37 17.98 -5.21
CA ALA A 169 -18.26 18.32 -4.13
C ALA A 169 -19.48 19.05 -4.71
N SER A 170 -20.64 18.39 -4.72
CA SER A 170 -21.92 19.10 -4.77
C SER A 170 -22.31 19.43 -3.34
N THR A 171 -22.21 20.73 -3.02
CA THR A 171 -22.69 21.32 -1.78
C THR A 171 -24.18 20.99 -1.57
N PRO A 172 -24.59 20.32 -0.49
CA PRO A 172 -26.00 20.21 -0.17
C PRO A 172 -26.53 21.60 0.22
N GLN A 173 -27.51 22.10 -0.53
CA GLN A 173 -28.27 23.29 -0.16
C GLN A 173 -28.98 23.03 1.17
N LEU A 174 -28.55 23.76 2.20
CA LEU A 174 -29.22 23.86 3.48
C LEU A 174 -30.57 24.57 3.27
N SER A 175 -31.68 23.86 3.45
CA SER A 175 -33.02 24.44 3.42
C SER A 175 -33.19 25.42 4.58
N ARG A 176 -33.58 26.66 4.25
CA ARG A 176 -33.91 27.71 5.24
C ARG A 176 -35.18 27.35 6.02
N PRO A 177 -35.24 27.56 7.34
CA PRO A 177 -36.48 27.48 8.10
C PRO A 177 -37.39 28.69 7.80
N PRO A 178 -38.72 28.56 7.98
CA PRO A 178 -39.67 29.63 7.70
C PRO A 178 -39.56 30.76 8.73
N ALA A 179 -39.77 32.00 8.27
CA ALA A 179 -39.74 33.20 9.08
C ALA A 179 -40.92 33.25 10.07
N ASN A 180 -40.60 33.44 11.35
CA ASN A 180 -41.58 33.72 12.40
C ASN A 180 -42.28 35.07 12.16
N ALA A 181 -43.59 35.08 12.29
CA ALA A 181 -44.45 36.26 12.19
C ALA A 181 -44.38 37.14 13.45
N THR A 182 -44.21 38.44 13.25
CA THR A 182 -44.18 39.47 14.30
C THR A 182 -45.61 39.92 14.67
N PRO A 183 -45.96 40.15 15.95
CA PRO A 183 -47.28 40.68 16.32
C PRO A 183 -47.36 42.21 16.12
N ARG A 184 -48.53 42.70 15.69
CA ARG A 184 -48.85 44.12 15.57
C ARG A 184 -49.15 44.74 16.95
N PRO A 185 -48.71 45.98 17.23
CA PRO A 185 -49.20 46.74 18.37
C PRO A 185 -50.58 47.37 18.06
N ARG A 186 -51.36 47.57 19.11
CA ARG A 186 -52.58 48.42 19.12
C ARG A 186 -52.21 49.86 19.39
#